data_AF-A0AAP0W3C7-F1
#
_entry.id   AF-A0AAP0W3C7-F1
#
_cell.length_a   1.000
_cell.length_b   1.000
_cell.length_c   1.000
_cell.angle_alpha   90.00
_cell.angle_beta   90.00
_cell.angle_gamma   90.00
#
_symmetry.space_group_name_H-M   'P 1'
#
loop_
_entity.id
_entity.type
_entity.pdbx_description
1 polymer ?
#
loop_
_entity_poly.entity_id
_entity_poly.type
_entity_poly.pdbx_seq_one_letter_code
_entity_poly.pdbx_strand_id
1 'polypeptide(L)' 'MRELLRKMLAVPGKMIQGVMHQDVQQSDNSKFTTDANGNALLNMRNKPVRESMRARMEELASKN' A
#
# COMPACT_ATOMS: atom_id res chain seq x y z
N MET A 1 -11.70 40.90 10.97
CA MET A 1 -11.98 39.71 10.14
C MET A 1 -10.85 39.27 9.21
N ARG A 2 -10.07 40.17 8.57
CA ARG A 2 -8.98 39.78 7.64
C ARG A 2 -7.76 39.11 8.31
N GLU A 3 -7.46 39.42 9.58
CA GLU A 3 -6.32 38.82 10.28
C GLU A 3 -6.58 37.41 10.83
N LEU A 4 -7.83 37.10 11.21
CA LEU A 4 -8.21 35.76 11.68
C LEU A 4 -8.11 34.72 10.55
N LEU A 5 -8.50 35.10 9.32
CA LEU A 5 -8.34 34.26 8.13
C LEU A 5 -6.87 34.00 7.77
N ARG A 6 -5.97 34.97 7.99
CA ARG A 6 -4.52 34.80 7.76
C ARG A 6 -3.88 33.80 8.73
N LYS A 7 -4.34 33.72 9.98
CA LYS A 7 -3.85 32.74 10.96
C LYS A 7 -4.36 31.32 10.67
N MET A 8 -5.55 31.16 10.11
CA MET A 8 -6.12 29.86 9.73
C MET A 8 -5.47 29.27 8.46
N LEU A 9 -4.92 30.11 7.58
CA LEU A 9 -4.17 29.68 6.39
C LEU A 9 -2.68 29.41 6.67
N ALA A 10 -2.21 29.73 7.88
CA ALA A 10 -0.86 29.46 8.35
C ALA A 10 -0.72 28.06 8.99
N VAL A 11 -1.59 27.11 8.62
CA VAL A 11 -1.30 25.69 8.89
C VAL A 11 0.00 25.38 8.14
N PRO A 12 1.08 24.99 8.83
CA PRO A 12 2.37 24.81 8.19
C PRO A 12 2.22 23.73 7.12
N GLY A 13 2.61 24.03 5.88
CA GLY A 13 2.71 23.02 4.80
C GLY A 13 3.57 21.81 5.16
N LYS A 14 4.29 21.87 6.29
CA LYS A 14 5.04 20.78 6.91
C LYS A 14 4.15 19.66 7.50
N MET A 15 2.88 19.93 7.83
CA MET A 15 1.99 18.89 8.36
C MET A 15 1.43 17.95 7.28
N ILE A 16 1.43 18.36 6.00
CA ILE A 16 0.95 17.49 4.91
C ILE A 16 1.96 16.36 4.62
N GLN A 17 3.26 16.60 4.86
CA GLN A 17 4.30 15.58 4.69
C GLN A 17 4.16 14.42 5.68
N GLY A 18 3.67 14.67 6.90
CA GLY A 18 3.49 13.63 7.92
C GLY A 18 2.32 12.68 7.65
N VAL A 19 1.33 13.09 6.85
CA VAL A 19 0.16 12.26 6.50
C VAL A 19 0.45 11.36 5.30
N MET A 20 1.41 11.72 4.45
CA MET A 20 1.79 10.92 3.27
C MET A 20 2.73 9.77 3.61
N HIS A 21 3.44 9.84 4.75
CA HIS A 21 4.04 8.67 5.39
C HIS A 21 2.99 7.98 6.27
N GLN A 22 1.86 7.59 5.68
CA GLN A 22 1.21 6.40 6.18
C GLN A 22 2.22 5.28 5.97
N ASP A 23 2.91 4.92 7.04
CA ASP A 23 3.52 3.61 7.21
C ASP A 23 2.46 2.62 6.76
N VAL A 24 2.52 2.20 5.49
CA VAL A 24 1.63 1.19 4.94
C VAL A 24 2.03 -0.04 5.71
N GLN A 25 1.39 -0.27 6.86
CA GLN A 25 1.66 -1.45 7.67
C GLN A 25 1.34 -2.64 6.79
N GLN A 26 2.40 -3.21 6.21
CA GLN A 26 2.31 -4.33 5.30
C GLN A 26 1.97 -5.54 6.16
N SER A 27 0.68 -5.81 6.29
CA SER A 27 0.21 -7.01 6.94
C SER A 27 0.56 -8.20 6.05
N ASP A 28 1.06 -9.28 6.65
CA ASP A 28 1.20 -10.56 5.94
C ASP A 28 -0.16 -11.11 5.44
N ASN A 29 -1.28 -10.55 5.92
CA ASN A 29 -2.62 -10.86 5.44
C ASN A 29 -3.05 -10.05 4.20
N SER A 30 -2.31 -9.02 3.79
CA SER A 30 -2.62 -8.28 2.56
C SER A 30 -2.26 -9.11 1.33
N LYS A 31 -3.07 -9.03 0.26
CA LYS A 31 -2.76 -9.69 -1.02
C LYS A 31 -1.68 -8.95 -1.82
N PHE A 32 -1.55 -7.64 -1.60
CA PHE A 32 -0.59 -6.77 -2.28
C PHE A 32 0.24 -6.01 -1.24
N THR A 33 1.48 -5.74 -1.60
CA THR A 33 2.41 -4.85 -0.90
C THR A 33 2.80 -3.71 -1.84
N THR A 34 3.42 -2.69 -1.28
CA THR A 34 3.95 -1.55 -2.04
C THR A 34 5.47 -1.52 -1.88
N ASP A 35 6.22 -1.38 -2.98
CA ASP A 35 7.67 -1.23 -2.91
C ASP A 35 8.09 0.19 -2.48
N ALA A 36 9.39 0.41 -2.32
CA ALA A 36 9.93 1.72 -1.93
C ALA A 36 9.67 2.83 -2.95
N ASN A 37 9.34 2.49 -4.20
CA ASN A 37 9.03 3.43 -5.28
C ASN A 37 7.52 3.66 -5.43
N GLY A 38 6.68 3.02 -4.61
CA GLY A 38 5.22 3.11 -4.70
C GLY A 38 4.58 2.12 -5.66
N ASN A 39 5.32 1.16 -6.22
CA ASN A 39 4.74 0.15 -7.11
C ASN A 39 4.01 -0.93 -6.32
N ALA A 40 2.88 -1.39 -6.85
CA ALA A 40 2.17 -2.53 -6.30
C ALA A 40 2.89 -3.84 -6.65
N LEU A 41 3.16 -4.65 -5.63
CA LEU A 41 3.73 -5.98 -5.74
C LEU A 41 2.74 -7.00 -5.16
N LEU A 42 2.74 -8.21 -5.73
CA LEU A 42 1.97 -9.32 -5.16
C LEU A 42 2.64 -9.81 -3.87
N ASN A 43 1.88 -9.94 -2.79
CA ASN A 43 2.42 -10.39 -1.51
C ASN A 43 2.61 -11.91 -1.49
N MET A 44 3.81 -12.38 -1.85
CA MET A 44 4.14 -13.81 -1.82
C MET A 44 4.36 -14.38 -0.41
N ARG A 45 4.42 -13.52 0.62
CA ARG A 45 4.47 -13.95 2.04
C ARG A 45 3.09 -14.44 2.49
N ASN A 46 2.02 -13.86 1.96
CA ASN A 46 0.65 -14.29 2.20
C ASN A 46 0.42 -15.74 1.73
N LYS A 47 0.13 -16.63 2.68
CA LYS A 47 -0.07 -18.07 2.42
C LYS A 47 -1.20 -18.32 1.40
N PRO A 48 -2.41 -17.75 1.55
CA PRO A 48 -3.48 -17.89 0.55
C PRO A 48 -3.08 -17.48 -0.87
N VAL A 49 -2.36 -16.36 -1.04
CA VAL A 49 -1.87 -15.91 -2.36
C VAL A 49 -0.96 -16.96 -2.98
N ARG A 50 0.01 -17.47 -2.21
CA ARG A 50 0.96 -18.48 -2.68
C ARG A 50 0.28 -19.79 -3.06
N GLU A 51 -0.68 -20.25 -2.26
CA GLU A 51 -1.46 -21.45 -2.53
C GLU A 51 -2.31 -21.30 -3.79
N SER A 52 -2.97 -20.17 -3.97
CA SER A 52 -3.76 -19.86 -5.17
C SER A 52 -2.89 -19.84 -6.43
N MET A 53 -1.72 -19.21 -6.38
CA MET A 53 -0.78 -19.19 -7.51
C MET A 53 -0.25 -20.59 -7.84
N ARG A 54 0.08 -21.40 -6.82
CA ARG A 54 0.52 -22.78 -7.04
C ARG A 54 -0.57 -23.62 -7.69
N ALA A 55 -1.80 -23.60 -7.14
CA ALA A 55 -2.92 -24.36 -7.67
C ALA A 55 -3.19 -23.99 -9.15
N ARG A 56 -3.11 -22.70 -9.48
CA ARG A 56 -3.25 -22.25 -10.86
C ARG A 56 -2.13 -22.77 -11.78
N MET A 57 -0.89 -22.77 -11.32
CA MET A 57 0.24 -23.31 -12.09
C MET A 57 0.13 -24.83 -12.30
N GLU A 58 -0.31 -25.57 -11.28
CA GLU A 58 -0.57 -27.01 -11.37
C GLU A 58 -1.71 -27.31 -12.36
N GLU A 59 -2.80 -26.53 -12.33
CA GLU A 59 -3.90 -26.61 -13.29
C GLU A 59 -3.40 -26.41 -14.73
N LEU A 60 -2.59 -25.37 -14.95
CA LEU A 60 -2.04 -25.05 -16.27
C LEU A 60 -1.05 -26.12 -16.74
N ALA A 61 -0.22 -26.65 -15.85
CA ALA A 61 0.72 -27.72 -16.16
C ALA A 61 0.03 -29.05 -16.50
N SER A 62 -1.09 -29.34 -15.84
CA SER A 62 -1.89 -30.57 -16.05
C SER A 62 -2.78 -30.50 -17.30
N LYS A 63 -2.89 -29.32 -17.92
CA LYS A 63 -3.67 -29.09 -19.14
C LYS A 63 -2.85 -29.27 -20.43
N ASN A 64 -1.53 -29.42 -20.29
CA ASN A 64 -0.60 -29.76 -21.37
C ASN A 64 -0.24 -31.25 -21.32
#